data_AF-A0A968D396-F1
#
_entry.id   AF-A0A968D396-F1
#
_cell.length_a   1.000
_cell.length_b   1.000
_cell.length_c   1.000
_cell.angle_alpha   90.00
_cell.angle_beta   90.00
_cell.angle_gamma   90.00
#
_symmetry.space_group_name_H-M   'P 1'
#
loop_
_entity.id
_entity.type
_entity.pdbx_description
1 polymer ?
#
loop_
_entity_poly.entity_id
_entity_poly.type
_entity_poly.pdbx_seq_one_letter_code
_entity_poly.pdbx_strand_id
1 'polypeptide(L)'
;MIKANEAVQIARDQMHAWFGDELHALELEEVEISEDKRAWLVTLGYSVKRSNPTASELMSAPVGAIPDSIRAYKLFTIDAESGEVRSMKSPKS
;
A
#
# COMPACT_ATOMS: atom_id res chain seq x y z
N MET A 1 -23.00 -4.54 -6.05
CA MET A 1 -21.56 -4.47 -6.33
C MET A 1 -21.12 -3.02 -6.26
N ILE A 2 -20.18 -2.70 -5.37
CA ILE A 2 -19.54 -1.39 -5.28
C ILE A 2 -18.62 -1.15 -6.48
N LYS A 3 -18.39 0.11 -6.83
CA LYS A 3 -17.50 0.51 -7.92
C LYS A 3 -16.05 0.53 -7.46
N ALA A 4 -15.12 0.51 -8.43
CA ALA A 4 -13.69 0.59 -8.17
C ALA A 4 -13.31 1.80 -7.29
N ASN A 5 -13.90 2.98 -7.54
CA ASN A 5 -13.62 4.17 -6.73
C ASN A 5 -14.10 4.05 -5.28
N GLU A 6 -15.20 3.33 -5.03
CA GLU A 6 -15.68 3.06 -3.66
C GLU A 6 -14.73 2.09 -2.95
N ALA A 7 -14.29 1.02 -3.62
CA ALA A 7 -13.30 0.09 -3.07
C ALA A 7 -11.97 0.77 -2.73
N VAL A 8 -11.51 1.69 -3.58
CA VAL A 8 -10.30 2.48 -3.33
C VAL A 8 -10.47 3.39 -2.11
N GLN A 9 -11.63 4.03 -1.93
CA GLN A 9 -11.86 4.86 -0.74
C GLN A 9 -11.92 4.01 0.53
N ILE A 10 -12.59 2.87 0.49
CA ILE A 10 -12.61 1.90 1.61
C ILE A 10 -11.18 1.49 1.99
N ALA A 11 -10.33 1.18 1.01
CA ALA A 11 -8.93 0.84 1.27
C ALA A 11 -8.16 2.00 1.93
N ARG A 12 -8.37 3.24 1.49
CA ARG A 12 -7.72 4.43 2.07
C ARG A 12 -8.18 4.69 3.49
N ASP A 13 -9.49 4.67 3.72
CA ASP A 13 -10.08 4.86 5.04
C ASP A 13 -9.56 3.79 6.02
N GLN A 14 -9.48 2.54 5.56
CA GLN A 14 -8.94 1.46 6.36
C GLN A 14 -7.45 1.64 6.67
N MET A 15 -6.67 2.13 5.69
CA MET A 15 -5.26 2.44 5.87
C MET A 15 -5.06 3.52 6.94
N HIS A 16 -5.82 4.62 6.87
CA HIS A 16 -5.81 5.67 7.90
C HIS A 16 -6.25 5.15 9.26
N ALA A 17 -7.31 4.34 9.32
CA ALA A 17 -7.83 3.80 10.57
C ALA A 17 -6.83 2.89 11.31
N TRP A 18 -5.99 2.15 10.58
CA TRP A 18 -5.04 1.19 11.18
C TRP A 18 -3.64 1.77 11.41
N PHE A 19 -3.20 2.68 10.55
CA PHE A 19 -1.82 3.21 10.58
C PHE A 19 -1.75 4.68 11.01
N GLY A 20 -2.90 5.34 11.19
CA GLY A 20 -3.01 6.75 11.53
C GLY A 20 -2.90 7.67 10.31
N ASP A 21 -2.97 8.98 10.58
CA ASP A 21 -2.95 10.01 9.53
C ASP A 21 -1.54 10.36 9.03
N GLU A 22 -0.50 9.86 9.69
CA GLU A 22 0.92 10.14 9.36
C GLU A 22 1.44 9.30 8.17
N LEU A 23 0.56 8.92 7.24
CA LEU A 23 0.94 8.22 6.02
C LEU A 23 1.47 9.22 4.97
N HIS A 24 2.78 9.20 4.76
CA HIS A 24 3.40 10.07 3.76
C HIS A 24 3.21 9.52 2.34
N ALA A 25 2.76 10.38 1.42
CA ALA A 25 2.58 10.06 0.00
C ALA A 25 1.70 8.82 -0.25
N LEU A 26 0.59 8.66 0.48
CA LEU A 26 -0.37 7.59 0.26
C LEU A 26 -1.07 7.76 -1.10
N GLU A 27 -0.86 6.83 -2.02
CA GLU A 27 -1.42 6.89 -3.38
C GLU A 27 -1.98 5.53 -3.82
N LEU A 28 -2.86 5.58 -4.81
CA LEU A 28 -3.35 4.38 -5.49
C LEU A 28 -2.31 3.94 -6.50
N GLU A 29 -1.89 2.67 -6.43
CA GLU A 29 -0.98 2.07 -7.40
C GLU A 29 -1.78 1.24 -8.41
N GLU A 30 -2.71 0.42 -7.92
CA GLU A 30 -3.48 -0.50 -8.76
C GLU A 30 -4.87 -0.75 -8.18
N VAL A 31 -5.85 -0.90 -9.07
CA VAL A 31 -7.17 -1.43 -8.74
C VAL A 31 -7.62 -2.37 -9.83
N GLU A 32 -7.92 -3.61 -9.46
CA GLU A 32 -8.47 -4.62 -10.35
C GLU A 32 -9.63 -5.35 -9.69
N ILE A 33 -10.53 -5.89 -10.51
CA ILE A 33 -11.55 -6.82 -10.03
C ILE A 33 -11.00 -8.24 -10.20
N SER A 34 -11.21 -9.10 -9.21
CA SER A 34 -10.81 -10.50 -9.28
C SER A 34 -11.46 -11.21 -10.47
N GLU A 35 -10.83 -12.27 -10.99
CA GLU A 35 -11.33 -13.02 -12.15
C GLU A 35 -12.77 -13.53 -11.95
N ASP A 36 -13.09 -13.96 -10.73
CA ASP A 36 -14.43 -14.42 -10.33
C ASP A 36 -15.41 -13.28 -10.02
N LYS A 37 -14.95 -12.03 -10.11
CA LYS A 37 -15.69 -10.79 -9.84
C LYS A 37 -16.25 -10.64 -8.43
N ARG A 38 -15.75 -11.43 -7.47
CA ARG A 38 -16.22 -11.41 -6.08
C ARG A 38 -15.44 -10.45 -5.18
N ALA A 39 -14.31 -9.92 -5.64
CA ALA A 39 -13.53 -8.97 -4.86
C ALA A 39 -12.85 -7.91 -5.72
N TRP A 40 -12.70 -6.71 -5.15
CA TRP A 40 -11.74 -5.72 -5.60
C TRP A 40 -10.39 -5.98 -4.93
N LEU A 41 -9.33 -5.95 -5.74
CA LEU A 41 -7.95 -6.00 -5.30
C LEU A 41 -7.38 -4.59 -5.47
N VAL A 42 -7.00 -3.96 -4.35
CA VAL A 42 -6.53 -2.58 -4.32
C VAL A 42 -5.12 -2.55 -3.76
N THR A 43 -4.17 -1.99 -4.51
CA THR A 43 -2.81 -1.74 -4.05
C THR A 43 -2.63 -0.27 -3.72
N LEU A 44 -2.32 0.04 -2.46
CA LEU A 44 -1.94 1.38 -2.02
C LEU A 44 -0.44 1.43 -1.74
N GLY A 45 0.22 2.47 -2.26
CA GLY A 45 1.62 2.76 -2.02
C GLY A 45 1.77 3.91 -1.02
N TYR A 46 2.79 3.85 -0.16
CA TYR A 46 3.10 4.91 0.80
C TYR A 46 4.61 4.94 1.08
N SER A 47 5.11 6.10 1.50
CA SER A 47 6.54 6.29 1.81
C SER A 47 6.80 6.03 3.29
N VAL A 48 7.73 5.11 3.57
CA VAL A 48 8.24 4.88 4.92
C VAL A 48 9.65 5.43 5.03
N LYS A 49 9.95 6.08 6.15
CA LYS A 49 11.33 6.52 6.45
C LYS A 49 12.22 5.29 6.54
N ARG A 50 13.36 5.34 5.87
CA ARG A 50 14.37 4.29 6.00
C ARG A 50 14.98 4.41 7.40
N SER A 51 14.87 3.36 8.20
CA SER A 51 15.71 3.21 9.38
C SER A 51 17.17 3.02 8.94
N ASN A 52 18.12 3.59 9.68
CA ASN A 52 19.53 3.79 9.31
C ASN A 52 20.09 2.78 8.28
N PRO A 53 20.66 3.25 7.16
CA PRO A 53 21.31 2.37 6.18
C PRO A 53 22.43 1.54 6.85
N THR A 54 22.58 0.31 6.39
CA THR A 54 23.62 -0.58 6.90
C THR A 54 25.01 -0.07 6.53
N ALA A 55 26.03 -0.43 7.30
CA ALA A 55 27.42 -0.05 7.01
C ALA A 55 27.86 -0.53 5.60
N SER A 56 27.33 -1.66 5.12
CA SER A 56 27.61 -2.19 3.79
C SER A 56 27.03 -1.32 2.67
N GLU A 57 25.80 -0.82 2.83
CA GLU A 57 25.16 0.09 1.87
C GLU A 57 25.88 1.44 1.82
N LEU A 58 26.31 1.96 2.97
CA LEU A 58 27.04 3.23 3.05
C LEU A 58 28.41 3.20 2.34
N MET A 59 29.08 2.05 2.36
CA MET A 59 30.40 1.87 1.73
C MET A 59 30.32 1.62 0.22
N SER A 60 29.15 1.22 -0.30
CA SER A 60 28.97 0.82 -1.70
C SER A 60 28.13 1.79 -2.52
N ALA A 61 27.35 2.66 -1.87
CA ALA A 61 26.54 3.66 -2.56
C ALA A 61 27.32 4.94 -2.88
N PRO A 62 27.09 5.56 -4.05
CA PRO A 62 27.54 6.93 -4.32
C PRO A 62 27.01 7.91 -3.26
N VAL A 63 27.79 8.97 -2.97
CA VAL A 63 27.38 10.00 -2.01
C VAL A 63 26.03 10.60 -2.44
N GLY A 64 25.04 10.53 -1.56
CA GLY A 64 23.67 11.02 -1.81
C GLY A 64 22.76 10.05 -2.58
N ALA A 65 23.21 8.84 -2.92
CA ALA A 65 22.41 7.87 -3.67
C ALA A 65 21.51 6.99 -2.80
N ILE A 66 21.60 7.07 -1.48
CA ILE A 66 20.73 6.31 -0.57
C ILE A 66 19.49 7.16 -0.29
N PRO A 67 18.30 6.80 -0.80
CA PRO A 67 17.09 7.55 -0.51
C PRO A 67 16.68 7.39 0.96
N ASP A 68 16.27 8.51 1.57
CA ASP A 68 15.82 8.61 2.97
C ASP A 68 14.45 7.94 3.23
N SER A 69 13.72 7.61 2.16
CA SER A 69 12.47 6.88 2.22
C SER A 69 12.41 5.76 1.20
N ILE A 70 11.76 4.66 1.57
CA ILE A 70 11.45 3.55 0.66
C ILE A 70 9.94 3.50 0.43
N ARG A 71 9.53 3.13 -0.79
CA ARG A 71 8.12 2.91 -1.11
C ARG A 71 7.70 1.55 -0.53
N ALA A 72 6.66 1.56 0.30
CA ALA A 72 6.01 0.37 0.81
C ALA A 72 4.60 0.25 0.22
N TYR A 73 4.08 -0.97 0.19
CA TYR A 73 2.79 -1.25 -0.43
C TYR A 73 1.90 -2.06 0.49
N LYS A 74 0.59 -1.87 0.37
CA LYS A 74 -0.45 -2.71 0.97
C LYS A 74 -1.44 -3.14 -0.09
N LEU A 75 -1.71 -4.45 -0.13
CA LEU A 75 -2.75 -5.04 -0.98
C LEU A 75 -3.96 -5.34 -0.11
N PHE A 76 -5.09 -4.75 -0.46
CA PHE A 76 -6.40 -5.00 0.14
C PHE A 76 -7.22 -5.90 -0.77
N THR A 77 -7.95 -6.85 -0.16
CA THR A 77 -9.00 -7.61 -0.83
C THR A 77 -10.33 -7.20 -0.21
N ILE A 78 -11.19 -6.61 -1.02
CA ILE A 78 -12.47 -6.02 -0.59
C ILE A 78 -13.60 -6.77 -1.29
N ASP A 79 -14.59 -7.25 -0.56
CA ASP A 79 -15.76 -7.88 -1.17
C ASP A 79 -16.45 -6.93 -2.15
N ALA A 80 -16.71 -7.41 -3.36
CA ALA A 80 -17.23 -6.57 -4.42
C ALA A 80 -18.70 -6.19 -4.18
N GLU A 81 -19.48 -6.96 -3.41
CA GLU A 81 -20.88 -6.65 -3.14
C GLU A 81 -21.07 -5.73 -1.94
N SER A 82 -20.46 -6.07 -0.80
CA SER A 82 -20.67 -5.42 0.48
C SER A 82 -19.68 -4.30 0.79
N GLY A 83 -18.50 -4.30 0.13
CA GLY A 83 -17.40 -3.41 0.51
C GLY A 83 -16.65 -3.85 1.76
N GLU A 84 -16.90 -5.04 2.29
CA GLU A 84 -16.17 -5.58 3.44
C GLU A 84 -14.69 -5.83 3.10
N VAL A 85 -13.78 -5.28 3.91
CA VAL A 85 -12.34 -5.60 3.81
C VAL A 85 -12.10 -7.01 4.32
N ARG A 86 -11.86 -7.96 3.41
CA ARG A 86 -11.64 -9.38 3.73
C ARG A 86 -10.22 -9.68 4.19
N SER A 87 -9.23 -8.98 3.62
CA SER A 87 -7.83 -9.14 4.03
C SER A 87 -6.99 -7.94 3.64
N MET A 88 -5.84 -7.79 4.32
CA MET A 88 -4.76 -6.89 3.95
C MET A 88 -3.43 -7.61 4.11
N LYS A 89 -2.54 -7.45 3.13
CA LYS A 89 -1.19 -8.03 3.16
C LYS A 89 -0.14 -7.01 2.69
N SER A 90 1.05 -7.11 3.25
CA SER A 90 2.24 -6.58 2.58
C SER A 90 2.62 -7.53 1.43
N PRO A 91 3.10 -7.04 0.28
CA PRO A 91 3.74 -7.90 -0.71
C PRO A 91 4.85 -8.72 -0.03
N LYS A 92 5.05 -9.98 -0.45
CA LYS A 92 6.20 -10.75 0.00
C LYS A 92 7.46 -10.04 -0.51
N SER A 93 8.34 -9.67 0.42
CA SER A 93 9.71 -9.21 0.16
C SER A 93 10.58 -10.35 -0.33
#